data_AF-A0A2V8JDP1-F1
#
_entry.id   AF-A0A2V8JDP1-F1
#
_cell.length_a   1.000
_cell.length_b   1.000
_cell.length_c   1.000
_cell.angle_alpha   90.00
_cell.angle_beta   90.00
_cell.angle_gamma   90.00
#
_symmetry.space_group_name_H-M   'P 1'
#
loop_
_entity.id
_entity.type
_entity.pdbx_description
1 polymer ?
#
loop_
_entity_poly.entity_id
_entity_poly.type
_entity_poly.pdbx_seq_one_letter_code
_entity_poly.pdbx_strand_id
1 'polypeptide(L)' 'MLETVSQTLKPGDTAPDFELPTVDRQIVRRSDYRGAPLVIVFIRGTW' A
#
# COMPACT_ATOMS: atom_id res chain seq x y z
N MET A 1 1.03 -13.48 19.46
CA MET A 1 1.88 -12.42 18.89
C MET A 1 2.29 -12.88 17.51
N LEU A 2 1.76 -12.26 16.45
CA LEU A 2 2.22 -12.55 15.09
C LEU A 2 3.52 -11.75 14.90
N GLU A 3 4.64 -12.43 14.75
CA GLU A 3 5.88 -11.77 14.33
C GLU A 3 5.67 -11.25 12.90
N THR A 4 5.54 -9.93 12.75
CA THR A 4 5.57 -9.32 11.43
C THR A 4 7.00 -9.38 10.92
N VAL A 5 7.31 -10.38 10.10
CA VAL A 5 8.57 -10.39 9.34
C VAL A 5 8.48 -9.26 8.33
N SER A 6 9.06 -8.11 8.66
CA SER A 6 9.20 -7.00 7.72
C SER A 6 10.22 -7.39 6.66
N GLN A 7 9.75 -7.89 5.52
CA GLN A 7 10.57 -7.98 4.32
C GLN A 7 10.66 -6.60 3.67
N THR A 8 11.85 -6.01 3.66
CA THR A 8 12.14 -4.84 2.83
C THR A 8 11.95 -5.23 1.36
N LEU A 9 11.03 -4.56 0.67
CA LEU A 9 10.82 -4.74 -0.76
C LEU A 9 12.02 -4.22 -1.55
N LYS A 10 12.42 -4.95 -2.60
CA LYS A 10 13.42 -4.53 -3.59
C LYS A 10 12.79 -4.40 -4.98
N PRO A 11 13.41 -3.66 -5.91
CA PRO A 11 12.93 -3.60 -7.29
C PRO A 11 12.80 -5.00 -7.91
N GLY A 12 11.70 -5.21 -8.65
CA GLY A 12 11.35 -6.51 -9.23
C GLY A 12 10.48 -7.40 -8.33
N ASP A 13 10.37 -7.10 -7.03
CA ASP A 13 9.41 -7.78 -6.17
C ASP A 13 7.98 -7.40 -6.55
N THR A 14 7.06 -8.36 -6.46
CA THR A 14 5.63 -8.08 -6.57
C THR A 14 5.20 -7.18 -5.42
N ALA A 15 4.60 -6.03 -5.75
CA ALA A 15 4.03 -5.14 -4.75
C ALA A 15 2.94 -5.87 -3.94
N PRO A 16 2.98 -5.85 -2.58
CA PRO A 16 1.94 -6.42 -1.74
C PRO A 16 0.57 -5.80 -2.03
N ASP A 17 -0.49 -6.59 -1.85
CA ASP A 17 -1.84 -6.06 -1.87
C ASP A 17 -2.07 -5.15 -0.65
N PHE A 18 -2.96 -4.18 -0.82
CA PHE A 18 -3.43 -3.30 0.25
C PHE A 18 -4.92 -3.01 0.08
N GLU A 19 -5.54 -2.68 1.20
CA GLU A 19 -6.89 -2.17 1.31
C GLU A 19 -6.87 -1.05 2.34
N LEU A 20 -7.07 0.19 1.90
CA LEU A 20 -6.90 1.38 2.74
C LEU A 20 -8.14 2.29 2.63
N PRO A 21 -8.55 2.92 3.74
CA PRO A 21 -9.58 3.94 3.69
C PRO A 21 -9.03 5.23 3.08
N THR A 22 -9.84 5.88 2.27
CA THR A 22 -9.64 7.27 1.84
C THR A 22 -10.12 8.24 2.93
N VAL A 23 -9.85 9.53 2.75
CA VAL A 23 -10.37 10.60 3.60
C VAL A 23 -11.91 10.63 3.65
N ASP A 24 -12.56 10.17 2.58
CA ASP A 24 -14.02 10.09 2.45
C ASP A 24 -14.59 8.75 2.94
N ARG A 25 -13.77 7.94 3.63
CA ARG A 25 -14.12 6.61 4.16
C ARG A 25 -14.49 5.59 3.09
N GLN A 26 -14.17 5.85 1.82
CA GLN A 26 -14.23 4.84 0.78
C GLN A 26 -13.02 3.92 0.92
N ILE A 27 -13.21 2.65 0.58
CA ILE A 27 -12.10 1.71 0.58
C ILE A 27 -11.51 1.65 -0.82
N VAL A 28 -10.19 1.80 -0.91
CA VAL A 28 -9.43 1.58 -2.15
C VAL A 28 -8.47 0.41 -1.97
N ARG A 29 -8.36 -0.38 -3.02
CA ARG A 29 -7.48 -1.55 -3.09
C ARG A 29 -6.45 -1.36 -4.18
N ARG A 30 -5.30 -2.05 -4.08
CA ARG A 30 -4.30 -2.07 -5.17
C ARG A 30 -4.92 -2.48 -6.52
N SER A 31 -5.85 -3.43 -6.48
CA SER A 31 -6.55 -3.97 -7.66
C SER A 31 -7.33 -2.94 -8.45
N ASP A 32 -7.74 -1.85 -7.81
CA ASP A 32 -8.60 -0.82 -8.41
C ASP A 32 -7.81 0.05 -9.39
N TYR A 33 -6.48 0.03 -9.30
CA TYR A 33 -5.54 0.79 -10.13
C TYR A 33 -4.85 -0.05 -11.22
N ARG A 34 -5.34 -1.27 -11.50
CA ARG A 34 -4.76 -2.11 -12.56
C ARG A 34 -4.85 -1.43 -13.93
N GLY A 35 -3.85 -1.67 -14.77
CA GLY A 35 -3.76 -1.11 -16.12
C GLY A 35 -3.04 0.24 -16.20
N ALA A 36 -2.62 0.81 -15.06
CA ALA A 36 -1.79 2.01 -14.99
C ALA A 36 -0.64 1.84 -13.98
N PRO A 37 0.49 2.54 -14.15
CA PRO A 37 1.50 2.65 -13.10
C PRO A 37 0.90 3.26 -11.83
N LEU A 38 1.19 2.66 -10.66
CA LEU A 38 0.73 3.11 -9.36
C LEU A 38 1.93 3.59 -8.52
N VAL A 39 1.85 4.82 -8.01
CA VAL A 39 2.86 5.38 -7.10
C VAL A 39 2.30 5.40 -5.68
N ILE A 40 3.05 4.82 -4.73
CA ILE A 40 2.70 4.82 -3.30
C ILE A 40 3.70 5.71 -2.58
N VAL A 41 3.20 6.71 -1.84
CA VAL A 41 4.01 7.63 -1.05
C VAL A 41 3.63 7.50 0.41
N PHE A 42 4.60 7.16 1.25
CA PHE A 42 4.44 7.15 2.70
C PHE A 42 4.82 8.51 3.26
N ILE A 43 3.82 9.31 3.61
CA ILE A 43 4.02 10.62 4.23
C ILE A 43 4.02 10.42 5.74
N ARG A 44 5.13 10.76 6.41
CA ARG A 44 5.13 10.89 7.87
C ARG A 44 4.54 12.25 8.23
N GLY A 45 3.42 12.24 8.95
CA GLY A 45 2.82 13.44 9.52
C GLY A 45 2.77 13.35 11.05
N THR A 46 3.10 14.45 11.72
CA THR A 46 2.69 14.72 13.10
C THR A 46 1.30 15.33 13.03
N TRP A 47 0.26 14.53 13.27
CA TRP A 47 -1.11 15.01 13.40
C TRP A 47 -1.50 14.98 14.87
#